data_AF-A0A3D8YKL7-F1
#
_entry.id   AF-A0A3D8YKL7-F1
#
_cell.length_a   1.000
_cell.length_b   1.000
_cell.length_c   1.000
_cell.angle_alpha   90.00
_cell.angle_beta   90.00
_cell.angle_gamma   90.00
#
_symmetry.space_group_name_H-M   'P 1'
#
loop_
_entity.id
_entity.type
_entity.pdbx_description
1 polymer ?
#
loop_
_entity_poly.entity_id
_entity_poly.type
_entity_poly.pdbx_seq_one_letter_code
_entity_poly.pdbx_strand_id
1 'polypeptide(L)'
;GKLIIYKDIKRSRLLNAKLHTLLSFYGLYLILLFISSEILYFSFIKNFNYASGNFLPADKTIIYNDLLNIIGLFEISFIAIFFAILLSMRFSSGFTILGVILLFMIISIAPLIKGMQYIFPNSYNNVVDLNDFFIKLFFSILITSFYSLLFYILSLRIFNNLEY
;
A
#
# COMPACT_ATOMS: atom_id res chain seq x y z
N GLY A 1 -8.55 30.39 -10.21
CA GLY A 1 -9.18 29.96 -11.47
C GLY A 1 -8.79 28.54 -11.91
N LYS A 2 -8.92 27.51 -11.07
CA LYS A 2 -8.74 26.08 -11.46
C LYS A 2 -10.04 25.38 -11.89
N LEU A 3 -11.17 26.10 -11.83
CA LEU A 3 -12.52 25.52 -11.77
C LEU A 3 -13.23 25.48 -13.14
N ILE A 4 -12.76 26.23 -14.13
CA ILE A 4 -13.45 26.39 -15.43
C ILE A 4 -13.09 25.25 -16.41
N ILE A 5 -11.94 24.59 -16.24
CA ILE A 5 -11.42 23.59 -17.20
C ILE A 5 -12.06 22.20 -16.99
N TYR A 6 -12.67 21.93 -15.83
CA TYR A 6 -13.18 20.60 -15.48
C TYR A 6 -14.67 20.39 -15.74
N LYS A 7 -15.38 21.40 -16.26
CA LYS A 7 -16.83 21.33 -16.48
C LYS A 7 -17.22 20.24 -17.49
N ASP A 8 -16.37 19.98 -18.47
CA ASP A 8 -16.70 19.08 -19.61
C ASP A 8 -16.06 17.69 -19.51
N ILE A 9 -15.24 17.43 -18.48
CA ILE A 9 -14.57 16.13 -18.31
C ILE A 9 -15.48 15.20 -17.51
N LYS A 10 -15.74 14.00 -18.05
CA LYS A 10 -16.44 12.94 -17.30
C LYS A 10 -15.78 12.74 -15.95
N ARG A 11 -16.57 12.89 -14.90
CA ARG A 11 -16.14 12.88 -13.50
C ARG A 11 -15.31 11.64 -13.12
N SER A 12 -15.69 10.47 -13.63
CA SER A 12 -14.93 9.22 -13.46
C SER A 12 -13.54 9.25 -14.09
N ARG A 13 -13.34 9.95 -15.23
CA ARG A 13 -12.02 10.10 -15.86
C ARG A 13 -11.07 10.92 -14.99
N LEU A 14 -11.57 11.94 -14.29
CA LEU A 14 -10.75 12.75 -13.40
C LEU A 14 -10.28 11.95 -12.18
N LEU A 15 -11.18 11.19 -11.57
CA LEU A 15 -10.84 10.30 -10.47
C LEU A 15 -9.83 9.22 -10.90
N ASN A 16 -10.03 8.60 -12.06
CA ASN A 16 -9.11 7.60 -12.60
C ASN A 16 -7.76 8.21 -12.97
N ALA A 17 -7.72 9.45 -13.48
CA ALA A 17 -6.47 10.15 -13.74
C ALA A 17 -5.69 10.41 -12.44
N LYS A 18 -6.37 10.86 -11.36
CA LYS A 18 -5.74 11.04 -10.04
C LYS A 18 -5.17 9.72 -9.50
N LEU A 19 -5.96 8.64 -9.56
CA LEU A 19 -5.52 7.29 -9.17
C LEU A 19 -4.27 6.88 -9.94
N HIS A 20 -4.31 6.99 -11.27
CA HIS A 20 -3.19 6.60 -12.12
C HIS A 20 -1.94 7.43 -11.80
N THR A 21 -2.07 8.75 -11.62
CA THR A 21 -0.91 9.58 -11.26
C THR A 21 -0.27 9.15 -9.94
N LEU A 22 -1.08 8.90 -8.90
CA LEU A 22 -0.56 8.49 -7.59
C LEU A 22 0.09 7.10 -7.65
N LEU A 23 -0.53 6.16 -8.35
CA LEU A 23 0.02 4.82 -8.54
C LEU A 23 1.32 4.85 -9.35
N SER A 24 1.43 5.69 -10.38
CA SER A 24 2.67 5.85 -11.15
C SER A 24 3.80 6.44 -10.31
N PHE A 25 3.54 7.48 -9.52
CA PHE A 25 4.54 8.04 -8.60
C PHE A 25 4.98 7.03 -7.55
N TYR A 26 4.04 6.25 -7.01
CA TYR A 26 4.37 5.18 -6.07
C TYR A 26 5.23 4.10 -6.73
N GLY A 27 4.92 3.68 -7.96
CA GLY A 27 5.73 2.72 -8.71
C GLY A 27 7.16 3.20 -8.94
N LEU A 28 7.35 4.47 -9.31
CA LEU A 28 8.68 5.07 -9.45
C LEU A 28 9.44 5.08 -8.12
N TYR A 29 8.76 5.42 -7.02
CA TYR A 29 9.33 5.36 -5.67
C TYR A 29 9.83 3.95 -5.34
N LEU A 30 9.05 2.91 -5.66
CA LEU A 30 9.45 1.52 -5.40
C LEU A 30 10.69 1.08 -6.17
N ILE A 31 10.79 1.47 -7.44
CA ILE A 31 11.97 1.16 -8.27
C ILE A 31 13.22 1.83 -7.67
N LEU A 32 13.10 3.10 -7.29
CA LEU A 32 14.20 3.85 -6.66
C LEU A 32 14.59 3.23 -5.31
N LEU A 33 13.60 2.85 -4.49
CA LEU A 33 13.83 2.22 -3.19
C LEU A 33 14.55 0.88 -3.36
N PHE A 34 14.12 0.05 -4.32
CA PHE A 34 14.74 -1.22 -4.62
C PHE A 34 16.21 -1.05 -5.03
N ILE A 35 16.48 -0.20 -6.03
CA ILE A 35 17.85 0.06 -6.52
C ILE A 35 18.74 0.61 -5.38
N SER A 36 18.21 1.55 -4.60
CA SER A 36 18.94 2.14 -3.46
C SER A 36 19.28 1.10 -2.41
N SER A 37 18.32 0.24 -2.06
CA SER A 37 18.50 -0.85 -1.09
C SER A 37 19.57 -1.85 -1.54
N GLU A 38 19.56 -2.23 -2.81
CA GLU A 38 20.57 -3.14 -3.39
C GLU A 38 21.98 -2.54 -3.37
N ILE A 39 22.11 -1.27 -3.78
CA ILE A 39 23.39 -0.55 -3.75
C ILE A 39 23.94 -0.50 -2.32
N LEU A 40 23.10 -0.15 -1.35
CA LEU A 40 23.50 -0.08 0.06
C LEU A 40 23.92 -1.44 0.59
N TYR A 41 23.19 -2.51 0.25
CA TYR A 41 23.51 -3.85 0.70
C TYR A 41 24.88 -4.33 0.19
N PHE A 42 25.11 -4.24 -1.12
CA PHE A 42 26.36 -4.74 -1.72
C PHE A 42 27.57 -3.83 -1.49
N SER A 43 27.37 -2.52 -1.34
CA SER A 43 28.48 -1.58 -1.12
C SER A 43 28.93 -1.53 0.34
N PHE A 44 28.00 -1.59 1.30
CA PHE A 44 28.31 -1.36 2.72
C PHE A 44 28.05 -2.58 3.59
N ILE A 45 26.87 -3.18 3.49
CA ILE A 45 26.40 -4.17 4.47
C ILE A 45 27.12 -5.52 4.30
N LYS A 46 27.42 -5.93 3.07
CA LYS A 46 28.11 -7.20 2.77
C LYS A 46 29.44 -7.39 3.52
N ASN A 47 30.11 -6.30 3.89
CA ASN A 47 31.42 -6.36 4.56
C ASN A 47 31.33 -6.68 6.07
N PHE A 48 30.14 -6.75 6.65
CA PHE A 48 29.96 -7.09 8.05
C PHE A 48 29.81 -8.60 8.27
N ASN A 49 30.34 -9.10 9.38
CA ASN A 49 30.34 -10.54 9.73
C ASN A 49 28.95 -11.17 9.92
N TYR A 50 27.90 -10.35 10.08
CA TYR A 50 26.51 -10.81 10.21
C TYR A 50 25.75 -10.78 8.88
N ALA A 51 26.35 -10.30 7.79
CA ALA A 51 25.72 -10.32 6.48
C ALA A 51 25.86 -11.70 5.85
N SER A 52 24.76 -12.22 5.30
CA SER A 52 24.76 -13.49 4.57
C SER A 52 25.66 -13.48 3.34
N GLY A 53 25.94 -12.30 2.78
CA GLY A 53 26.69 -12.10 1.54
C GLY A 53 25.95 -12.55 0.27
N ASN A 54 24.75 -13.14 0.44
CA ASN A 54 23.89 -13.67 -0.60
C ASN A 54 22.66 -12.79 -0.76
N PHE A 55 22.19 -12.67 -2.01
CA PHE A 55 21.00 -11.89 -2.37
C PHE A 55 19.72 -12.44 -1.72
N LEU A 56 19.60 -13.77 -1.58
CA LEU A 56 18.46 -14.42 -0.94
C LEU A 56 18.90 -15.28 0.26
N PRO A 57 18.07 -15.38 1.31
CA PRO A 57 18.27 -16.34 2.40
C PRO A 57 18.29 -17.78 1.87
N ALA A 58 19.01 -18.68 2.56
CA ALA A 58 19.02 -20.10 2.20
C ALA A 58 17.73 -20.83 2.63
N ASP A 59 17.11 -20.37 3.72
CA ASP A 59 15.91 -20.99 4.29
C ASP A 59 14.65 -20.54 3.55
N LYS A 60 13.93 -21.51 2.97
CA LYS A 60 12.70 -21.27 2.21
C LYS A 60 11.59 -20.64 3.04
N THR A 61 11.50 -20.98 4.32
CA THR A 61 10.50 -20.42 5.25
C THR A 61 10.74 -18.93 5.50
N ILE A 62 12.01 -18.51 5.56
CA ILE A 62 12.39 -17.09 5.68
C ILE A 62 11.98 -16.35 4.40
N ILE A 63 12.28 -16.93 3.23
CA ILE A 63 11.88 -16.35 1.94
C ILE A 63 10.36 -16.13 1.86
N TYR A 64 9.54 -17.11 2.24
CA TYR A 64 8.08 -16.97 2.16
C TYR A 64 7.53 -15.91 3.11
N ASN A 65 8.12 -15.81 4.31
CA ASN A 65 7.76 -14.77 5.27
C ASN A 65 8.13 -13.37 4.78
N ASP A 66 9.34 -13.20 4.27
CA ASP A 66 9.81 -11.92 3.73
C ASP A 66 8.98 -11.49 2.52
N LEU A 67 8.64 -12.42 1.63
CA LEU A 67 7.75 -12.13 0.49
C LEU A 67 6.36 -11.67 0.93
N LEU A 68 5.74 -12.33 1.89
CA LEU A 68 4.43 -11.89 2.41
C LEU A 68 4.52 -10.52 3.10
N ASN A 69 5.57 -10.26 3.86
CA ASN A 69 5.78 -8.95 4.49
C ASN A 69 5.90 -7.84 3.43
N ILE A 70 6.69 -8.08 2.38
CA ILE A 70 6.88 -7.13 1.27
C ILE A 70 5.54 -6.90 0.53
N ILE A 71 4.81 -7.98 0.22
CA ILE A 71 3.49 -7.89 -0.43
C ILE A 71 2.51 -7.13 0.46
N GLY A 72 2.47 -7.45 1.75
CA GLY A 72 1.61 -6.77 2.73
C GLY A 72 1.89 -5.27 2.83
N LEU A 73 3.15 -4.84 2.75
CA LEU A 73 3.52 -3.42 2.71
C LEU A 73 3.01 -2.72 1.44
N PHE A 74 3.11 -3.38 0.28
CA PHE A 74 2.54 -2.85 -0.96
C PHE A 74 1.02 -2.74 -0.89
N GLU A 75 0.38 -3.77 -0.36
CA GLU A 75 -1.06 -3.87 -0.19
C GLU A 75 -1.62 -2.76 0.72
N ILE A 76 -0.95 -2.46 1.85
CA ILE A 76 -1.34 -1.33 2.70
C ILE A 76 -1.16 0.00 2.00
N SER A 77 -0.04 0.18 1.31
CA SER A 77 0.24 1.41 0.58
C SER A 77 -0.82 1.64 -0.50
N PHE A 78 -1.26 0.56 -1.15
CA PHE A 78 -2.37 0.61 -2.10
C PHE A 78 -3.68 1.06 -1.44
N ILE A 79 -4.06 0.45 -0.30
CA ILE A 79 -5.24 0.87 0.49
C ILE A 79 -5.13 2.36 0.88
N ALA A 80 -3.95 2.80 1.32
CA ALA A 80 -3.69 4.17 1.72
C ALA A 80 -3.83 5.17 0.56
N ILE A 81 -3.44 4.80 -0.67
CA ILE A 81 -3.64 5.63 -1.87
C ILE A 81 -5.13 5.83 -2.16
N PHE A 82 -5.94 4.76 -2.10
CA PHE A 82 -7.39 4.88 -2.29
C PHE A 82 -8.03 5.76 -1.22
N PHE A 83 -7.60 5.60 0.03
CA PHE A 83 -8.05 6.44 1.13
C PHE A 83 -7.63 7.92 0.97
N ALA A 84 -6.40 8.17 0.53
CA ALA A 84 -5.90 9.52 0.26
C ALA A 84 -6.76 10.24 -0.77
N ILE A 85 -7.17 9.54 -1.83
CA ILE A 85 -8.01 10.09 -2.88
C ILE A 85 -9.39 10.43 -2.34
N LEU A 86 -10.00 9.54 -1.55
CA LEU A 86 -11.27 9.79 -0.88
C LEU A 86 -11.23 11.06 -0.03
N LEU A 87 -10.18 11.22 0.81
CA LEU A 87 -10.00 12.41 1.63
C LEU A 87 -9.77 13.66 0.77
N SER A 88 -8.99 13.56 -0.31
CA SER A 88 -8.63 14.70 -1.17
C SER A 88 -9.80 15.33 -1.91
N MET A 89 -10.94 14.64 -1.96
CA MET A 89 -12.16 15.19 -2.54
C MET A 89 -12.91 16.13 -1.59
N ARG A 90 -12.68 16.01 -0.27
CA ARG A 90 -13.40 16.80 0.75
C ARG A 90 -12.51 17.75 1.54
N PHE A 91 -11.23 17.41 1.69
CA PHE A 91 -10.31 18.11 2.58
C PHE A 91 -9.15 18.75 1.82
N SER A 92 -8.53 19.76 2.44
CA SER A 92 -7.29 20.37 1.92
C SER A 92 -6.12 19.39 2.00
N SER A 93 -5.07 19.64 1.22
CA SER A 93 -3.89 18.75 1.15
C SER A 93 -3.30 18.40 2.52
N GLY A 94 -3.19 19.36 3.44
CA GLY A 94 -2.68 19.12 4.79
C GLY A 94 -3.48 18.07 5.56
N PHE A 95 -4.82 18.19 5.56
CA PHE A 95 -5.70 17.22 6.23
C PHE A 95 -5.68 15.85 5.54
N THR A 96 -5.50 15.79 4.21
CA THR A 96 -5.39 14.50 3.51
C THR A 96 -4.14 13.75 3.93
N ILE A 97 -3.00 14.45 4.03
CA ILE A 97 -1.73 13.86 4.45
C ILE A 97 -1.85 13.36 5.90
N LEU A 98 -2.37 14.19 6.81
CA LEU A 98 -2.57 13.80 8.21
C LEU A 98 -3.48 12.57 8.33
N GLY A 99 -4.60 12.53 7.61
CA GLY A 99 -5.51 11.39 7.64
C GLY A 99 -4.87 10.10 7.15
N VAL A 100 -4.08 10.17 6.07
CA VAL A 100 -3.34 9.02 5.54
C VAL A 100 -2.28 8.52 6.50
N ILE A 101 -1.53 9.42 7.14
CA ILE A 101 -0.52 9.07 8.16
C ILE A 101 -1.19 8.37 9.35
N LEU A 102 -2.28 8.93 9.87
CA LEU A 102 -3.03 8.33 10.98
C LEU A 102 -3.54 6.93 10.62
N LEU A 103 -4.09 6.76 9.42
CA LEU A 103 -4.48 5.43 8.94
C LEU A 103 -3.29 4.48 8.93
N PHE A 104 -2.16 4.90 8.34
CA PHE A 104 -0.96 4.06 8.25
C PHE A 104 -0.43 3.65 9.63
N MET A 105 -0.48 4.55 10.62
CA MET A 105 -0.11 4.24 12.01
C MET A 105 -1.03 3.17 12.61
N ILE A 106 -2.35 3.31 12.44
CA ILE A 106 -3.32 2.31 12.94
C ILE A 106 -3.05 0.94 12.32
N ILE A 107 -2.82 0.90 11.00
CA ILE A 107 -2.53 -0.34 10.27
C ILE A 107 -1.21 -0.96 10.76
N SER A 108 -0.20 -0.14 11.01
CA SER A 108 1.12 -0.62 11.46
C SER A 108 1.07 -1.24 12.86
N ILE A 109 0.17 -0.75 13.72
CA ILE A 109 -0.02 -1.26 15.09
C ILE A 109 -0.96 -2.47 15.11
N ALA A 110 -1.81 -2.64 14.09
CA ALA A 110 -2.82 -3.69 14.05
C ALA A 110 -2.31 -5.14 14.26
N PRO A 111 -1.14 -5.57 13.73
CA PRO A 111 -0.60 -6.90 14.01
C PRO A 111 -0.32 -7.16 15.49
N LEU A 112 -0.08 -6.11 16.29
CA LEU A 112 0.25 -6.22 17.71
C LEU A 112 -1.00 -6.41 18.59
N ILE A 113 -2.18 -6.11 18.06
CA ILE A 113 -3.44 -6.15 18.79
C ILE A 113 -4.19 -7.43 18.44
N LYS A 114 -4.40 -8.31 19.44
CA LYS A 114 -5.17 -9.54 19.28
C LYS A 114 -6.56 -9.22 18.71
N GLY A 115 -6.89 -9.83 17.56
CA GLY A 115 -8.15 -9.64 16.84
C GLY A 115 -8.06 -8.67 15.65
N MET A 116 -7.31 -7.57 15.77
CA MET A 116 -7.12 -6.63 14.65
C MET A 116 -6.19 -7.17 13.56
N GLN A 117 -5.40 -8.20 13.91
CA GLN A 117 -4.51 -8.92 12.99
C GLN A 117 -5.21 -9.58 11.78
N TYR A 118 -6.53 -9.70 11.75
CA TYR A 118 -7.25 -10.26 10.60
C TYR A 118 -7.88 -9.19 9.70
N ILE A 119 -7.77 -7.92 10.11
CA ILE A 119 -8.42 -6.80 9.42
C ILE A 119 -7.47 -6.23 8.36
N PHE A 120 -6.16 -6.36 8.56
CA PHE A 120 -5.17 -5.75 7.68
C PHE A 120 -4.21 -6.79 7.08
N PRO A 121 -3.79 -6.58 5.82
CA PRO A 121 -2.94 -7.52 5.10
C PRO A 121 -1.56 -7.75 5.74
N ASN A 122 -0.94 -6.75 6.39
CA ASN A 122 0.39 -6.90 7.03
C ASN A 122 0.45 -7.82 8.25
N SER A 123 -0.69 -8.36 8.66
CA SER A 123 -0.80 -9.12 9.88
C SER A 123 -0.72 -10.62 9.62
N TYR A 124 -0.75 -11.04 8.34
CA TYR A 124 -0.59 -12.42 7.91
C TYR A 124 0.88 -12.86 7.87
N ASN A 125 1.59 -12.68 8.98
CA ASN A 125 3.00 -13.01 9.11
C ASN A 125 3.15 -14.41 9.75
N ASN A 126 4.32 -15.02 9.66
CA ASN A 126 4.66 -16.35 10.21
C ASN A 126 4.09 -17.54 9.40
N VAL A 127 4.54 -17.69 8.17
CA VAL A 127 4.38 -18.87 7.34
C VAL A 127 5.19 -20.03 7.90
N VAL A 128 4.52 -21.16 8.11
CA VAL A 128 5.16 -22.43 8.46
C VAL A 128 5.43 -23.26 7.21
N ASP A 129 4.45 -23.33 6.29
CA ASP A 129 4.47 -24.19 5.11
C ASP A 129 4.06 -23.44 3.83
N LEU A 130 4.40 -24.02 2.68
CA LEU A 130 3.98 -23.53 1.36
C LEU A 130 2.47 -23.35 1.22
N ASN A 131 1.68 -24.29 1.77
CA ASN A 131 0.23 -24.20 1.71
C ASN A 131 -0.30 -23.02 2.55
N ASP A 132 0.31 -22.81 3.73
CA ASP A 132 -0.03 -21.68 4.61
C ASP A 132 0.31 -20.33 3.95
N PHE A 133 1.42 -20.25 3.20
CA PHE A 133 1.76 -19.06 2.40
C PHE A 133 0.65 -18.71 1.41
N PHE A 134 0.18 -19.67 0.60
CA PHE A 134 -0.85 -19.39 -0.39
C PHE A 134 -2.19 -19.01 0.23
N ILE A 135 -2.57 -19.65 1.35
CA ILE A 135 -3.79 -19.32 2.08
C ILE A 135 -3.72 -17.88 2.60
N LYS A 136 -2.62 -17.52 3.27
CA LYS A 136 -2.41 -16.16 3.80
C LYS A 136 -2.41 -15.11 2.70
N LEU A 137 -1.71 -15.38 1.60
CA LEU A 137 -1.68 -14.51 0.43
C LEU A 137 -3.09 -14.30 -0.15
N PHE A 138 -3.89 -15.37 -0.26
CA PHE A 138 -5.27 -15.28 -0.74
C PHE A 138 -6.13 -14.36 0.14
N PHE A 139 -6.06 -14.51 1.47
CA PHE A 139 -6.80 -13.63 2.38
C PHE A 139 -6.32 -12.18 2.31
N SER A 140 -5.01 -11.96 2.20
CA SER A 140 -4.41 -10.63 2.06
C SER A 140 -4.95 -9.88 0.83
N ILE A 141 -4.96 -10.56 -0.32
CA ILE A 141 -5.49 -10.01 -1.58
C ILE A 141 -7.01 -9.76 -1.49
N LEU A 142 -7.75 -10.66 -0.84
CA LEU A 142 -9.19 -10.51 -0.67
C LEU A 142 -9.52 -9.25 0.13
N ILE A 143 -8.82 -9.03 1.25
CA ILE A 143 -9.01 -7.87 2.12
C ILE A 143 -8.66 -6.57 1.38
N THR A 144 -7.55 -6.55 0.64
CA THR A 144 -7.10 -5.36 -0.08
C THR A 144 -8.02 -5.00 -1.24
N SER A 145 -8.50 -6.02 -1.96
CA SER A 145 -9.55 -5.87 -2.96
C SER A 145 -10.83 -5.28 -2.34
N PHE A 146 -11.27 -5.80 -1.19
CA PHE A 146 -12.45 -5.30 -0.49
C PHE A 146 -12.32 -3.81 -0.09
N TYR A 147 -11.21 -3.43 0.56
CA TYR A 147 -10.98 -2.03 0.97
C TYR A 147 -10.83 -1.08 -0.22
N SER A 148 -10.07 -1.46 -1.24
CA SER A 148 -9.86 -0.61 -2.42
C SER A 148 -11.17 -0.38 -3.18
N LEU A 149 -12.01 -1.42 -3.32
CA LEU A 149 -13.31 -1.33 -3.96
C LEU A 149 -14.27 -0.46 -3.14
N LEU A 150 -14.30 -0.63 -1.82
CA LEU A 150 -15.12 0.18 -0.91
C LEU A 150 -14.74 1.67 -1.03
N PHE A 151 -13.45 2.01 -0.92
CA PHE A 151 -12.99 3.39 -1.04
C PHE A 151 -13.20 3.96 -2.43
N TYR A 152 -13.07 3.15 -3.48
CA TYR A 152 -13.38 3.58 -4.85
C TYR A 152 -14.87 3.94 -5.01
N ILE A 153 -15.79 3.09 -4.55
CA ILE A 153 -17.24 3.36 -4.61
C ILE A 153 -17.59 4.61 -3.79
N LEU A 154 -17.06 4.74 -2.57
CA LEU A 154 -17.31 5.93 -1.74
C LEU A 154 -16.76 7.19 -2.41
N SER A 155 -15.57 7.13 -3.01
CA SER A 155 -14.99 8.25 -3.73
C SER A 155 -15.86 8.66 -4.93
N LEU A 156 -16.39 7.70 -5.69
CA LEU A 156 -17.31 7.97 -6.79
C LEU A 156 -18.61 8.62 -6.31
N ARG A 157 -19.21 8.13 -5.22
CA ARG A 157 -20.44 8.71 -4.64
C ARG A 157 -20.22 10.14 -4.18
N ILE A 158 -19.14 10.40 -3.44
CA ILE A 158 -18.78 11.74 -2.99
C ILE A 158 -18.56 12.65 -4.19
N PHE A 159 -17.85 12.18 -5.21
CA PHE A 159 -17.52 12.98 -6.39
C PHE A 159 -18.72 13.28 -7.30
N ASN A 160 -19.74 12.43 -7.30
CA ASN A 160 -21.02 12.71 -7.97
C ASN A 160 -21.86 13.73 -7.19
N ASN A 161 -21.80 13.71 -5.86
CA ASN A 161 -22.54 14.63 -5.00
C ASN A 161 -21.84 15.98 -4.79
N LEU A 162 -20.58 16.13 -5.20
CA LEU A 162 -19.91 17.43 -5.29
C LEU A 162 -20.52 18.21 -6.45
N GLU A 163 -21.56 18.99 -6.15
CA GLU A 163 -21.96 20.13 -6.96
C GLU A 163 -20.88 21.22 -6.84
N TYR A 164 -20.48 21.79 -7.97
CA TYR A 164 -19.74 23.04 -8.00
C TYR A 164 -20.71 24.19 -8.17
#